data_AF-A0A8T9Q6I5-F1
#
_entry.id   AF-A0A8T9Q6I5-F1
#
_cell.length_a   1.000
_cell.length_b   1.000
_cell.length_c   1.000
_cell.angle_alpha   90.00
_cell.angle_beta   90.00
_cell.angle_gamma   90.00
#
_symmetry.space_group_name_H-M   'P 1'
#
loop_
_entity.id
_entity.type
_entity.pdbx_description
1 polymer ?
#
loop_
_entity_poly.entity_id
_entity_poly.type
_entity_poly.pdbx_seq_one_letter_code
_entity_poly.pdbx_strand_id
1 'polypeptide(L)'
;MGLVVVFRRDKKLVLVLLLPLLLTLLASGLQKYPFYERLLVFLAPILILLVAWGAQRMAAALAPRWRLLLPVLVLAPPLFTSGRQVAEPGRFGGYKKSYFKEGLLFVNRRWQPGDVVYLYWNHESPYRYYKEAYGLKYTAVPGRDVRWVSRDLPDYIRNVTTDFLAVAGGQRAWFVCNDLVTGIGDIETAPAWYYVEDIRFGDEIRRSIARHKPQRLLLRQQWADAYLFAKTPAGRAPEPLKRRATGPPAWAARGKD
;
A
#
# COMPACT_ATOMS: atom_id res chain seq x y z
N MET A 1 -21.97 -13.19 -28.76
CA MET A 1 -22.95 -12.66 -29.73
C MET A 1 -22.70 -11.18 -30.12
N GLY A 2 -22.41 -10.26 -29.20
CA GLY A 2 -22.12 -8.85 -29.54
C GLY A 2 -20.89 -8.66 -30.45
N LEU A 3 -19.78 -9.32 -30.10
CA LEU A 3 -18.51 -9.21 -30.83
C LEU A 3 -18.60 -9.73 -32.29
N VAL A 4 -19.39 -10.78 -32.52
CA VAL A 4 -19.61 -11.38 -33.85
C VAL A 4 -20.32 -10.40 -34.80
N VAL A 5 -21.24 -9.59 -34.29
CA VAL A 5 -21.96 -8.64 -35.14
C VAL A 5 -21.16 -7.37 -35.40
N VAL A 6 -20.34 -6.92 -34.44
CA VAL A 6 -19.40 -5.82 -34.69
C VAL A 6 -18.32 -6.27 -35.69
N PHE A 7 -17.84 -7.51 -35.58
CA PHE A 7 -16.88 -8.09 -36.52
C PHE A 7 -17.41 -8.17 -37.96
N ARG A 8 -18.71 -8.42 -38.11
CA ARG A 8 -19.38 -8.40 -39.43
C ARG A 8 -19.58 -6.98 -40.00
N ARG A 9 -19.57 -5.96 -39.15
CA ARG A 9 -19.86 -4.56 -39.53
C ARG A 9 -18.59 -3.74 -39.75
N ASP A 10 -17.60 -3.89 -38.88
CA ASP A 10 -16.32 -3.21 -38.96
C ASP A 10 -15.20 -4.06 -38.33
N LYS A 11 -14.50 -4.80 -39.19
CA LYS A 11 -13.38 -5.66 -38.79
C LYS A 11 -12.21 -4.87 -38.20
N LYS A 12 -12.01 -3.62 -38.63
CA LYS A 12 -10.91 -2.77 -38.13
C LYS A 12 -11.17 -2.38 -36.68
N LEU A 13 -12.40 -1.99 -36.36
CA LEU A 13 -12.78 -1.60 -35.00
C LEU A 13 -12.65 -2.77 -34.00
N VAL A 14 -13.04 -3.98 -34.41
CA VAL A 14 -12.82 -5.18 -33.57
C VAL A 14 -11.35 -5.49 -33.40
N LEU A 15 -10.54 -5.36 -34.45
CA LEU A 15 -9.10 -5.58 -34.36
C LEU A 15 -8.45 -4.57 -33.42
N VAL A 16 -8.81 -3.29 -33.50
CA VAL A 16 -8.29 -2.23 -32.61
C VAL A 16 -8.68 -2.47 -31.15
N LEU A 17 -9.87 -3.01 -30.87
CA LEU A 17 -10.32 -3.31 -29.50
C LEU A 17 -9.72 -4.61 -28.94
N LEU A 18 -9.60 -5.65 -29.76
CA LEU A 18 -9.14 -6.96 -29.30
C LEU A 18 -7.63 -7.14 -29.37
N LEU A 19 -6.92 -6.47 -30.28
CA LEU A 19 -5.49 -6.63 -30.42
C LEU A 19 -4.72 -6.26 -29.14
N PRO A 20 -5.01 -5.14 -28.44
CA PRO A 20 -4.36 -4.85 -27.17
C PRO A 20 -4.66 -5.90 -26.11
N LEU A 21 -5.90 -6.39 -26.04
CA LEU A 21 -6.31 -7.45 -25.12
C LEU A 21 -5.57 -8.77 -25.38
N LEU A 22 -5.47 -9.18 -26.64
CA LEU A 22 -4.78 -10.41 -27.03
C LEU A 22 -3.27 -10.30 -26.82
N LEU A 23 -2.65 -9.17 -27.19
CA LEU A 23 -1.23 -8.95 -26.97
C LEU A 23 -0.88 -8.93 -25.48
N THR A 24 -1.72 -8.31 -24.64
CA THR A 24 -1.51 -8.31 -23.18
C THR A 24 -1.70 -9.69 -22.55
N LEU A 25 -2.70 -10.46 -22.98
CA LEU A 25 -2.89 -11.86 -22.57
C LEU A 25 -1.74 -12.76 -23.04
N LEU A 26 -1.23 -12.57 -24.26
CA LEU A 26 -0.08 -13.32 -24.77
C LEU A 26 1.20 -12.96 -24.01
N ALA A 27 1.47 -11.68 -23.77
CA ALA A 27 2.61 -11.24 -22.98
C ALA A 27 2.56 -11.77 -21.54
N SER A 28 1.35 -11.83 -20.98
CA SER A 28 1.08 -12.45 -19.69
C SER A 28 1.33 -13.95 -19.67
N GLY A 29 0.79 -14.68 -20.65
CA GLY A 29 0.98 -16.12 -20.77
C GLY A 29 2.46 -16.51 -20.94
N LEU A 30 3.25 -15.63 -21.54
CA LEU A 30 4.70 -15.77 -21.66
C LEU A 30 5.48 -15.40 -20.38
N GLN A 31 4.79 -15.04 -19.29
CA GLN A 31 5.40 -14.58 -18.02
C GLN A 31 6.36 -13.39 -18.18
N LYS A 32 6.29 -12.68 -19.32
CA LYS A 32 7.10 -11.47 -19.57
C LYS A 32 6.43 -10.22 -19.03
N TYR A 33 5.17 -10.33 -18.59
CA TYR A 33 4.40 -9.20 -18.10
C TYR A 33 3.38 -9.63 -17.03
N PRO A 34 3.41 -9.06 -15.82
CA PRO A 34 2.38 -9.30 -14.81
C PRO A 34 1.00 -8.85 -15.30
N PHE A 35 0.06 -9.80 -15.39
CA PHE A 35 -1.33 -9.51 -15.70
C PHE A 35 -2.16 -9.45 -14.42
N TYR A 36 -1.83 -8.50 -13.56
CA TYR A 36 -2.64 -8.21 -12.38
C TYR A 36 -2.72 -6.71 -12.11
N GLU A 37 -3.72 -6.32 -11.32
CA GLU A 37 -3.91 -4.97 -10.80
C GLU A 37 -4.04 -3.90 -11.88
N ARG A 38 -2.99 -3.08 -12.11
CA ARG A 38 -3.04 -1.86 -12.91
C ARG A 38 -3.37 -2.13 -14.38
N LEU A 39 -2.98 -3.29 -14.90
CA LEU A 39 -3.26 -3.64 -16.30
C LEU A 39 -4.76 -3.85 -16.55
N LEU A 40 -5.48 -4.45 -15.60
CA LEU A 40 -6.93 -4.64 -15.71
C LEU A 40 -7.68 -3.30 -15.81
N VAL A 41 -7.14 -2.23 -15.22
CA VAL A 41 -7.73 -0.88 -15.32
C VAL A 41 -7.66 -0.36 -16.75
N PHE A 42 -6.60 -0.68 -17.51
CA PHE A 42 -6.51 -0.32 -18.94
C PHE A 42 -7.46 -1.14 -19.82
N LEU A 43 -7.79 -2.37 -19.40
CA LEU A 43 -8.76 -3.22 -20.09
C LEU A 43 -10.22 -2.85 -19.75
N ALA A 44 -10.44 -2.20 -18.60
CA ALA A 44 -11.76 -1.81 -18.12
C ALA A 44 -12.64 -1.11 -19.18
N PRO A 45 -12.20 -0.08 -19.92
CA PRO A 45 -13.06 0.57 -20.92
C PRO A 45 -13.52 -0.39 -22.02
N ILE A 46 -12.66 -1.30 -22.48
CA ILE A 46 -12.98 -2.29 -23.52
C ILE A 46 -14.00 -3.30 -22.99
N LEU A 47 -13.79 -3.80 -21.77
CA LEU A 47 -14.69 -4.73 -21.12
C LEU A 47 -16.06 -4.09 -20.85
N ILE A 48 -16.10 -2.83 -20.39
CA ILE A 48 -17.33 -2.08 -20.17
C ILE A 48 -18.13 -1.95 -21.47
N LEU A 49 -17.48 -1.57 -22.58
CA LEU A 49 -18.14 -1.47 -23.89
C LEU A 49 -18.70 -2.82 -24.36
N LEU A 50 -17.93 -3.89 -24.15
CA LEU A 50 -18.33 -5.24 -24.55
C LEU A 50 -19.53 -5.75 -23.75
N VAL A 51 -19.55 -5.49 -22.43
CA VAL A 51 -20.68 -5.76 -21.55
C VAL A 51 -21.90 -4.90 -21.94
N ALA A 52 -21.70 -3.60 -22.20
CA ALA A 52 -22.78 -2.69 -22.59
C ALA A 52 -23.46 -3.13 -23.90
N TRP A 53 -22.69 -3.48 -24.93
CA TRP A 53 -23.23 -4.01 -26.18
C TRP A 53 -23.94 -5.36 -26.01
N GLY A 54 -23.38 -6.24 -25.17
CA GLY A 54 -24.01 -7.51 -24.83
C GLY A 54 -25.38 -7.29 -24.16
N ALA A 55 -25.42 -6.43 -23.15
CA ALA A 55 -26.63 -6.06 -22.43
C ALA A 55 -27.66 -5.41 -23.36
N GLN A 56 -27.25 -4.47 -24.22
CA GLN A 56 -28.16 -3.82 -25.17
C GLN A 56 -28.82 -4.83 -26.12
N ARG A 57 -28.06 -5.80 -26.64
CA ARG A 57 -28.58 -6.84 -27.53
C ARG A 57 -29.57 -7.77 -26.85
N MET A 58 -29.24 -8.22 -25.64
CA MET A 58 -30.11 -9.08 -24.86
C MET A 58 -31.39 -8.34 -24.45
N ALA A 59 -31.28 -7.07 -24.03
CA ALA A 59 -32.43 -6.23 -23.71
C ALA A 59 -33.35 -5.98 -24.91
N ALA A 60 -32.79 -5.87 -26.13
CA ALA A 60 -33.60 -5.72 -27.35
C ALA A 60 -34.51 -6.92 -27.65
N ALA A 61 -34.14 -8.12 -27.18
CA ALA A 61 -34.97 -9.32 -27.27
C ALA A 61 -36.08 -9.40 -26.20
N LEU A 62 -36.05 -8.51 -25.20
CA LEU A 62 -37.06 -8.45 -24.14
C LEU A 62 -38.20 -7.47 -24.51
N ALA A 63 -39.38 -7.71 -23.94
CA ALA A 63 -40.50 -6.79 -24.04
C ALA A 63 -40.14 -5.38 -23.48
N PRO A 64 -40.71 -4.28 -23.99
CA PRO A 64 -40.33 -2.91 -23.62
C PRO A 64 -40.28 -2.65 -22.11
N ARG A 65 -41.24 -3.19 -21.35
CA ARG A 65 -41.31 -3.08 -19.88
C ARG A 65 -40.12 -3.69 -19.13
N TRP A 66 -39.40 -4.63 -19.73
CA TRP A 66 -38.29 -5.35 -19.10
C TRP A 66 -36.90 -4.91 -19.59
N ARG A 67 -36.83 -3.97 -20.54
CA ARG A 67 -35.55 -3.56 -21.16
C ARG A 67 -34.55 -2.98 -20.16
N LEU A 68 -35.03 -2.32 -19.11
CA LEU A 68 -34.19 -1.74 -18.05
C LEU A 68 -33.73 -2.75 -17.00
N LEU A 69 -34.36 -3.92 -16.92
CA LEU A 69 -34.01 -4.93 -15.91
C LEU A 69 -32.56 -5.38 -16.05
N LEU A 70 -32.10 -5.58 -17.29
CA LEU A 70 -30.78 -6.13 -17.56
C LEU A 70 -29.64 -5.12 -17.25
N PRO A 71 -29.69 -3.85 -17.68
CA PRO A 71 -28.72 -2.84 -17.22
C PRO A 71 -28.70 -2.68 -15.70
N VAL A 72 -29.87 -2.67 -15.05
CA VAL A 72 -29.98 -2.55 -13.58
C VAL A 72 -29.31 -3.75 -12.91
N LEU A 73 -29.55 -4.97 -13.39
CA LEU A 73 -28.95 -6.18 -12.83
C LEU A 73 -27.42 -6.19 -12.98
N VAL A 74 -26.90 -5.71 -14.11
CA VAL A 74 -25.45 -5.61 -14.36
C VAL A 74 -24.79 -4.55 -13.46
N LEU A 75 -25.46 -3.42 -13.23
CA LEU A 75 -24.93 -2.30 -12.44
C LEU A 75 -25.18 -2.43 -10.94
N ALA A 76 -26.16 -3.24 -10.50
CA ALA A 76 -26.52 -3.37 -9.10
C ALA A 76 -25.33 -3.82 -8.22
N PRO A 77 -24.55 -4.88 -8.57
CA PRO A 77 -23.40 -5.27 -7.77
C PRO A 77 -22.33 -4.18 -7.61
N PRO A 78 -21.79 -3.53 -8.68
CA PRO A 78 -20.78 -2.49 -8.52
C PRO A 78 -21.31 -1.24 -7.81
N LEU A 79 -22.57 -0.88 -7.99
CA LEU A 79 -23.19 0.25 -7.27
C LEU A 79 -23.35 -0.08 -5.78
N PHE A 80 -23.77 -1.29 -5.44
CA PHE A 80 -23.92 -1.73 -4.06
C PHE A 80 -22.57 -1.78 -3.34
N THR A 81 -21.54 -2.36 -3.97
CA THR A 81 -20.19 -2.42 -3.38
C THR A 81 -19.58 -1.02 -3.23
N SER A 82 -19.74 -0.15 -4.23
CA SER A 82 -19.27 1.25 -4.17
C SER A 82 -20.00 2.03 -3.08
N GLY A 83 -21.33 1.92 -3.01
CA GLY A 83 -22.14 2.56 -1.97
C GLY A 83 -21.75 2.12 -0.56
N ARG A 84 -21.50 0.82 -0.36
CA ARG A 84 -20.99 0.30 0.92
C ARG A 84 -19.61 0.85 1.28
N GLN A 85 -18.72 1.02 0.31
CA GLN A 85 -17.39 1.60 0.57
C GLN A 85 -17.43 3.09 0.89
N VAL A 86 -18.38 3.83 0.33
CA VAL A 86 -18.63 5.24 0.68
C VAL A 86 -19.21 5.36 2.09
N ALA A 87 -20.20 4.52 2.43
CA ALA A 87 -20.81 4.50 3.76
C ALA A 87 -19.83 4.02 4.85
N GLU A 88 -18.93 3.10 4.51
CA GLU A 88 -17.91 2.57 5.41
C GLU A 88 -16.50 2.74 4.81
N PRO A 89 -15.89 3.94 4.93
CA PRO A 89 -14.55 4.21 4.37
C PRO A 89 -13.47 3.27 4.91
N GLY A 90 -13.71 2.62 6.06
CA GLY A 90 -12.83 1.58 6.59
C GLY A 90 -12.65 0.37 5.68
N ARG A 91 -13.64 0.07 4.82
CA ARG A 91 -13.58 -1.01 3.82
C ARG A 91 -12.87 -0.58 2.52
N PHE A 92 -12.70 0.73 2.31
CA PHE A 92 -12.03 1.25 1.13
C PHE A 92 -10.53 0.95 1.18
N GLY A 93 -10.00 0.37 0.10
CA GLY A 93 -8.57 0.08 -0.04
C GLY A 93 -8.08 -1.19 0.67
N GLY A 94 -8.89 -1.87 1.49
CA GLY A 94 -8.56 -3.17 2.10
C GLY A 94 -7.14 -3.26 2.68
N TYR A 95 -6.33 -4.18 2.15
CA TYR A 95 -4.93 -4.39 2.56
C TYR A 95 -3.98 -3.23 2.18
N LYS A 96 -4.40 -2.31 1.29
CA LYS A 96 -3.62 -1.14 0.86
C LYS A 96 -3.80 0.07 1.78
N LYS A 97 -4.55 -0.07 2.87
CA LYS A 97 -4.74 0.99 3.85
C LYS A 97 -3.44 1.21 4.63
N SER A 98 -2.75 2.31 4.34
CA SER A 98 -1.55 2.74 5.06
C SER A 98 -1.90 3.83 6.07
N TYR A 99 -1.35 3.73 7.29
CA TYR A 99 -1.47 4.74 8.35
C TYR A 99 -0.25 5.68 8.40
N PHE A 100 0.39 5.86 7.24
CA PHE A 100 1.63 6.63 7.15
C PHE A 100 1.45 8.09 7.57
N LYS A 101 0.32 8.72 7.20
CA LYS A 101 -0.04 10.08 7.63
C LYS A 101 -0.08 10.18 9.16
N GLU A 102 -0.82 9.28 9.80
CA GLU A 102 -0.99 9.24 11.25
C GLU A 102 0.36 9.03 11.95
N GLY A 103 1.22 8.18 11.40
CA GLY A 103 2.59 7.96 11.86
C GLY A 103 3.44 9.24 11.82
N LEU A 104 3.45 9.97 10.71
CA LEU A 104 4.19 11.24 10.61
C LEU A 104 3.65 12.30 11.58
N LEU A 105 2.34 12.45 11.68
CA LEU A 105 1.71 13.39 12.62
C LEU A 105 1.95 13.00 14.08
N PHE A 106 2.10 11.70 14.37
CA PHE A 106 2.46 11.20 15.69
C PHE A 106 3.89 11.60 16.07
N VAL A 107 4.85 11.41 15.16
CA VAL A 107 6.24 11.86 15.33
C VAL A 107 6.27 13.37 15.49
N ASN A 108 5.56 14.12 14.63
CA ASN A 108 5.53 15.59 14.67
C ASN A 108 5.10 16.17 16.02
N ARG A 109 4.13 15.52 16.67
CA ARG A 109 3.61 15.95 17.98
C ARG A 109 4.58 15.68 19.14
N ARG A 110 5.54 14.77 18.97
CA ARG A 110 6.48 14.32 20.01
C ARG A 110 7.93 14.66 19.72
N TRP A 111 8.20 15.13 18.51
CA TRP A 111 9.51 15.57 18.09
C TRP A 111 10.01 16.70 18.99
N GLN A 112 11.28 16.63 19.37
CA GLN A 112 11.98 17.66 20.11
C GLN A 112 13.22 18.11 19.33
N PRO A 113 13.71 19.35 19.54
CA PRO A 113 14.98 19.78 18.97
C PRO A 113 16.10 18.79 19.29
N GLY A 114 16.83 18.36 18.26
CA GLY A 114 17.87 17.34 18.36
C GLY A 114 17.41 15.91 18.08
N ASP A 115 16.11 15.68 17.83
CA ASP A 115 15.63 14.39 17.35
C ASP A 115 15.94 14.20 15.87
N VAL A 116 16.42 13.01 15.53
CA VAL A 116 16.58 12.55 14.14
C VAL A 116 15.36 11.75 13.72
N VAL A 117 14.89 11.93 12.48
CA VAL A 117 13.80 11.11 11.92
C VAL A 117 14.32 10.42 10.67
N TYR A 118 14.41 9.10 10.70
CA TYR A 118 14.80 8.25 9.60
C TYR A 118 13.56 7.67 8.93
N LEU A 119 13.46 7.82 7.60
CA LEU A 119 12.40 7.24 6.79
C LEU A 119 12.89 5.97 6.13
N TYR A 120 12.06 4.95 6.09
CA TYR A 120 12.29 3.81 5.23
C TYR A 120 12.35 4.24 3.75
N TRP A 121 13.09 3.50 2.93
CA TRP A 121 13.55 3.96 1.61
C TRP A 121 12.44 4.39 0.64
N ASN A 122 11.25 3.80 0.74
CA ASN A 122 10.10 4.10 -0.13
C ASN A 122 9.16 5.19 0.42
N HIS A 123 9.53 5.86 1.52
CA HIS A 123 8.67 6.80 2.24
C HIS A 123 8.99 8.28 2.00
N GLU A 124 9.96 8.58 1.15
CA GLU A 124 10.34 9.96 0.86
C GLU A 124 9.20 10.75 0.19
N SER A 125 8.61 10.22 -0.88
CA SER A 125 7.54 10.87 -1.63
C SER A 125 6.33 11.25 -0.75
N PRO A 126 5.73 10.33 0.04
CA PRO A 126 4.64 10.72 0.92
C PRO A 126 5.10 11.67 2.03
N TYR A 127 6.32 11.54 2.56
CA TYR A 127 6.84 12.49 3.54
C TYR A 127 6.94 13.91 3.00
N ARG A 128 7.47 14.10 1.78
CA ARG A 128 7.58 15.43 1.16
C ARG A 128 6.23 16.11 1.06
N TYR A 129 5.21 15.38 0.59
CA TYR A 129 3.83 15.87 0.54
C TYR A 129 3.31 16.26 1.93
N TYR A 130 3.43 15.38 2.92
CA TYR A 130 2.90 15.65 4.26
C TYR A 130 3.68 16.74 5.01
N LYS A 131 4.97 16.91 4.72
CA LYS A 131 5.79 18.00 5.25
C LYS A 131 5.21 19.35 4.88
N GLU A 132 4.88 19.52 3.61
CA GLU A 132 4.30 20.76 3.08
C GLU A 132 2.83 20.91 3.51
N ALA A 133 2.00 19.90 3.28
CA ALA A 133 0.56 19.97 3.52
C ALA A 133 0.18 20.11 5.01
N TYR A 134 1.02 19.65 5.95
CA TYR A 134 0.73 19.67 7.40
C TYR A 134 1.79 20.40 8.23
N GLY A 135 2.77 21.06 7.61
CA GLY A 135 3.81 21.81 8.33
C GLY A 135 4.58 20.96 9.33
N LEU A 136 5.13 19.82 8.90
CA LEU A 136 5.92 18.95 9.80
C LEU A 136 7.18 19.70 10.28
N LYS A 137 7.40 19.71 11.60
CA LYS A 137 8.45 20.50 12.28
C LYS A 137 9.87 19.97 12.07
N TYR A 138 9.99 18.75 11.57
CA TYR A 138 11.26 18.04 11.46
C TYR A 138 11.65 17.80 10.00
N THR A 139 12.96 17.76 9.77
CA THR A 139 13.53 17.25 8.53
C THR A 139 13.90 15.79 8.72
N ALA A 140 13.33 14.92 7.88
CA ALA A 140 13.60 13.50 7.92
C ALA A 140 14.70 13.13 6.91
N VAL A 141 15.49 12.12 7.25
CA VAL A 141 16.54 11.57 6.40
C VAL A 141 15.97 10.35 5.67
N PRO A 142 15.94 10.34 4.33
CA PRO A 142 15.50 9.19 3.57
C PRO A 142 16.55 8.07 3.68
N GLY A 143 16.09 6.86 3.99
CA GLY A 143 16.92 5.67 4.00
C GLY A 143 17.32 5.23 2.60
N ARG A 144 18.48 4.59 2.47
CA ARG A 144 18.92 4.07 1.17
C ARG A 144 18.16 2.81 0.79
N ASP A 145 17.84 2.65 -0.50
CA ASP A 145 17.38 1.38 -1.03
C ASP A 145 18.56 0.41 -1.15
N VAL A 146 18.67 -0.48 -0.16
CA VAL A 146 19.73 -1.49 -0.08
C VAL A 146 19.29 -2.87 -0.61
N ARG A 147 18.10 -2.97 -1.21
CA ARG A 147 17.57 -4.27 -1.68
C ARG A 147 18.48 -4.90 -2.74
N TRP A 148 19.04 -4.10 -3.63
CA TRP A 148 19.86 -4.60 -4.75
C TRP A 148 21.31 -4.94 -4.38
N VAL A 149 21.77 -4.45 -3.23
CA VAL A 149 23.13 -4.76 -2.71
C VAL A 149 23.10 -5.86 -1.64
N SER A 150 21.91 -6.24 -1.18
CA SER A 150 21.71 -7.28 -0.17
C SER A 150 21.49 -8.65 -0.82
N ARG A 151 22.15 -9.67 -0.24
CA ARG A 151 22.08 -11.05 -0.73
C ARG A 151 20.84 -11.79 -0.26
N ASP A 152 20.40 -11.49 0.97
CA ASP A 152 19.30 -12.16 1.67
C ASP A 152 18.66 -11.21 2.71
N LEU A 153 17.62 -11.70 3.38
CA LEU A 153 16.93 -10.94 4.43
C LEU A 153 17.87 -10.55 5.59
N PRO A 154 18.66 -11.45 6.21
CA PRO A 154 19.60 -11.04 7.26
C PRO A 154 20.58 -9.92 6.84
N ASP A 155 21.14 -10.02 5.64
CA ASP A 155 22.03 -8.99 5.06
C ASP A 155 21.30 -7.67 4.84
N TYR A 156 20.06 -7.72 4.32
CA TYR A 156 19.18 -6.56 4.20
C TYR A 156 18.93 -5.86 5.54
N ILE A 157 18.51 -6.63 6.54
CA ILE A 157 18.24 -6.11 7.88
C ILE A 157 19.50 -5.48 8.47
N ARG A 158 20.68 -6.10 8.28
CA ARG A 158 21.97 -5.54 8.72
C ARG A 158 22.30 -4.23 8.00
N ASN A 159 22.13 -4.16 6.68
CA ASN A 159 22.43 -2.95 5.91
C ASN A 159 21.51 -1.79 6.30
N VAL A 160 20.20 -2.04 6.43
CA VAL A 160 19.25 -1.01 6.91
C VAL A 160 19.54 -0.59 8.35
N THR A 161 19.84 -1.54 9.23
CA THR A 161 20.19 -1.24 10.63
C THR A 161 21.44 -0.38 10.71
N THR A 162 22.46 -0.69 9.90
CA THR A 162 23.72 0.06 9.86
C THR A 162 23.48 1.49 9.35
N ASP A 163 22.69 1.65 8.28
CA ASP A 163 22.31 2.96 7.75
C ASP A 163 21.58 3.81 8.80
N PHE A 164 20.58 3.22 9.47
CA PHE A 164 19.85 3.87 10.56
C PHE A 164 20.77 4.28 11.72
N LEU A 165 21.65 3.39 12.18
CA LEU A 165 22.54 3.68 13.32
C LEU A 165 23.56 4.77 13.00
N ALA A 166 24.05 4.82 11.75
CA ALA A 166 24.92 5.90 11.28
C ALA A 166 24.19 7.25 11.32
N VAL A 167 22.94 7.29 10.87
CA VAL A 167 22.09 8.49 10.88
C VAL A 167 21.70 8.91 12.30
N ALA A 168 21.41 7.95 13.18
CA ALA A 168 21.00 8.24 14.55
C ALA A 168 22.11 8.94 15.37
N GLY A 169 23.38 8.67 15.09
CA GLY A 169 24.52 9.40 15.69
C GLY A 169 24.56 9.39 17.23
N GLY A 170 23.85 8.47 17.89
CA GLY A 170 23.69 8.45 19.35
C GLY A 170 22.67 9.43 19.94
N GLN A 171 21.95 10.17 19.09
CA GLN A 171 20.82 11.03 19.47
C GLN A 171 19.53 10.21 19.64
N ARG A 172 18.45 10.87 20.05
CA ARG A 172 17.12 10.27 20.03
C ARG A 172 16.65 10.23 18.57
N ALA A 173 16.30 9.05 18.08
CA ALA A 173 15.99 8.81 16.68
C ALA A 173 14.62 8.14 16.52
N TRP A 174 13.86 8.58 15.53
CA TRP A 174 12.60 7.99 15.10
C TRP A 174 12.85 7.19 13.83
N PHE A 175 12.38 5.95 13.77
CA PHE A 175 12.40 5.14 12.56
C PHE A 175 10.97 4.96 12.06
N VAL A 176 10.67 5.48 10.87
CA VAL A 176 9.33 5.41 10.27
C VAL A 176 9.37 4.44 9.11
N CYS A 177 8.85 3.23 9.33
CA CYS A 177 8.72 2.21 8.30
C CYS A 177 7.25 1.83 8.10
N ASN A 178 7.00 0.83 7.27
CA ASN A 178 5.70 0.20 7.10
C ASN A 178 5.97 -1.30 7.15
N ASP A 179 5.18 -2.05 7.90
CA ASP A 179 5.31 -3.52 7.95
C ASP A 179 4.82 -4.18 6.64
N LEU A 180 4.07 -3.45 5.80
CA LEU A 180 3.58 -3.92 4.51
C LEU A 180 4.63 -3.69 3.41
N VAL A 181 5.27 -4.77 2.98
CA VAL A 181 5.99 -4.79 1.71
C VAL A 181 4.99 -5.06 0.60
N THR A 182 4.71 -4.02 -0.16
CA THR A 182 3.96 -4.15 -1.41
C THR A 182 4.94 -4.00 -2.56
N GLY A 183 5.06 -5.00 -3.45
CA GLY A 183 5.87 -4.91 -4.68
C GLY A 183 5.31 -3.95 -5.74
N ILE A 184 4.64 -2.88 -5.29
CA ILE A 184 4.01 -1.90 -6.18
C ILE A 184 5.12 -1.03 -6.79
N GLY A 185 5.36 -1.22 -8.09
CA GLY A 185 6.30 -0.42 -8.87
C GLY A 185 7.71 -1.01 -8.97
N ASP A 186 7.94 -2.18 -8.39
CA ASP A 186 9.18 -2.94 -8.54
C ASP A 186 9.08 -3.98 -9.66
N ILE A 187 10.24 -4.46 -10.12
CA ILE A 187 10.31 -5.63 -11.00
C ILE A 187 9.73 -6.81 -10.23
N GLU A 188 8.79 -7.52 -10.85
CA GLU A 188 8.08 -8.63 -10.21
C GLU A 188 9.02 -9.55 -9.44
N THR A 189 8.76 -9.66 -8.14
CA THR A 189 9.45 -10.63 -7.27
C THR A 189 10.97 -10.49 -7.23
N ALA A 190 11.56 -9.38 -7.70
CA ALA A 190 13.00 -9.18 -7.71
C ALA A 190 13.44 -8.11 -6.69
N PRO A 191 14.28 -8.45 -5.69
CA PRO A 191 14.86 -9.78 -5.45
C PRO A 191 13.89 -10.74 -4.74
N ALA A 192 13.96 -12.04 -5.07
CA ALA A 192 12.98 -13.05 -4.62
C ALA A 192 12.90 -13.17 -3.09
N TRP A 193 14.02 -12.97 -2.40
CA TRP A 193 14.08 -13.02 -0.94
C TRP A 193 13.34 -11.85 -0.26
N TYR A 194 13.03 -10.76 -0.97
CA TYR A 194 12.39 -9.56 -0.40
C TYR A 194 10.85 -9.62 -0.44
N TYR A 195 10.27 -10.38 -1.37
CA TYR A 195 8.80 -10.50 -1.54
C TYR A 195 8.23 -11.81 -0.98
N VAL A 196 8.90 -12.41 0.01
CA VAL A 196 8.40 -13.62 0.67
C VAL A 196 7.20 -13.22 1.53
N GLU A 197 6.07 -13.89 1.31
CA GLU A 197 4.87 -13.75 2.13
C GLU A 197 5.20 -14.02 3.61
N ASP A 198 4.54 -13.33 4.53
CA ASP A 198 4.71 -13.40 6.00
C ASP A 198 5.90 -12.68 6.65
N ILE A 199 6.80 -12.03 5.91
CA ILE A 199 7.87 -11.23 6.54
C ILE A 199 7.36 -9.84 6.95
N ARG A 200 7.36 -9.58 8.27
CA ARG A 200 7.17 -8.24 8.83
C ARG A 200 8.51 -7.52 8.99
N PHE A 201 8.93 -6.81 7.95
CA PHE A 201 10.24 -6.15 7.90
C PHE A 201 10.47 -5.17 9.05
N GLY A 202 9.48 -4.35 9.43
CA GLY A 202 9.64 -3.43 10.55
C GLY A 202 9.85 -4.16 11.88
N ASP A 203 9.21 -5.32 12.09
CA ASP A 203 9.42 -6.17 13.26
C ASP A 203 10.85 -6.77 13.29
N GLU A 204 11.42 -7.16 12.15
CA GLU A 204 12.80 -7.67 12.04
C GLU A 204 13.85 -6.57 12.23
N ILE A 205 13.66 -5.41 11.59
CA ILE A 205 14.55 -4.25 11.74
C ILE A 205 14.56 -3.81 13.21
N ARG A 206 13.39 -3.74 13.84
CA ARG A 206 13.26 -3.45 15.27
C ARG A 206 14.07 -4.42 16.12
N ARG A 207 13.93 -5.73 15.88
CA ARG A 207 14.68 -6.77 16.61
C ARG A 207 16.19 -6.64 16.39
N SER A 208 16.62 -6.27 15.19
CA SER A 208 18.03 -6.02 14.88
C SER A 208 18.59 -4.80 15.63
N ILE A 209 17.87 -3.67 15.61
CA ILE A 209 18.30 -2.45 16.31
C ILE A 209 18.38 -2.69 17.82
N ALA A 210 17.40 -3.39 18.41
CA ALA A 210 17.38 -3.71 19.83
C ALA A 210 18.57 -4.56 20.30
N ARG A 211 19.19 -5.35 19.40
CA ARG A 211 20.39 -6.15 19.69
C ARG A 211 21.68 -5.32 19.71
N HIS A 212 21.77 -4.24 18.95
CA HIS A 212 23.02 -3.48 18.79
C HIS A 212 23.35 -2.57 19.98
N LYS A 213 22.33 -2.04 20.69
CA LYS A 213 22.48 -1.37 21.99
C LYS A 213 21.20 -1.55 22.80
N PRO A 214 21.28 -1.71 24.14
CA PRO A 214 20.11 -1.67 25.02
C PRO A 214 19.58 -0.23 25.14
N GLN A 215 19.09 0.32 24.04
CA GLN A 215 18.31 1.55 24.02
C GLN A 215 16.85 1.17 24.22
N ARG A 216 16.15 1.87 25.12
CA ARG A 216 14.72 1.61 25.34
C ARG A 216 13.96 2.04 24.09
N LEU A 217 13.41 1.06 23.38
CA LEU A 217 12.40 1.28 22.37
C LEU A 217 11.07 1.62 23.07
N LEU A 218 10.57 2.83 22.88
CA LEU A 218 9.51 3.35 23.74
C LEU A 218 8.10 3.18 23.14
N LEU A 219 7.96 3.02 21.82
CA LEU A 219 6.66 3.12 21.16
C LEU A 219 6.54 2.15 19.98
N ARG A 220 5.58 1.22 20.08
CA ARG A 220 4.86 0.60 18.94
C ARG A 220 3.41 0.98 19.14
N GLN A 221 2.87 1.89 18.33
CA GLN A 221 1.43 2.07 18.30
C GLN A 221 0.88 1.07 17.28
N GLN A 222 -0.15 0.32 17.65
CA GLN A 222 -0.73 -0.79 16.86
C GLN A 222 -1.19 -0.38 15.43
N TRP A 223 -1.16 0.91 15.13
CA TRP A 223 -1.65 1.57 13.93
C TRP A 223 -0.60 2.48 13.27
N ALA A 224 0.61 2.57 13.81
CA ALA A 224 1.67 3.40 13.23
C ALA A 224 3.00 2.68 13.35
N ASP A 225 3.59 2.36 12.21
CA ASP A 225 4.91 1.73 12.07
C ASP A 225 6.04 2.76 12.31
N ALA A 226 5.86 3.58 13.34
CA ALA A 226 6.82 4.57 13.82
C ALA A 226 7.41 4.08 15.14
N TYR A 227 8.72 3.92 15.15
CA TYR A 227 9.50 3.38 16.26
C TYR A 227 10.37 4.48 16.87
N LEU A 228 10.26 4.71 18.18
CA LEU A 228 11.11 5.66 18.91
C LEU A 228 12.29 4.95 19.56
N PHE A 229 13.50 5.37 19.21
CA PHE A 229 14.76 4.97 19.81
C PHE A 229 15.37 6.12 20.60
N ALA A 230 15.61 5.93 21.89
CA ALA A 230 16.26 6.92 22.73
C ALA A 230 17.47 6.31 23.44
N LYS A 231 18.62 6.97 23.34
CA LYS A 231 19.74 6.72 24.25
C LYS A 231 19.35 7.30 25.60
N THR A 232 19.10 6.45 26.59
CA THR A 232 18.84 6.90 27.95
C THR A 232 20.09 7.62 28.47
N PRO A 233 20.02 8.88 28.93
CA PRO A 233 21.10 9.46 29.73
C PRO A 233 21.30 8.56 30.94
N ALA A 234 22.55 8.30 31.32
CA ALA A 234 22.84 7.58 32.55
C ALA A 234 22.10 8.25 33.72
N GLY A 235 21.15 7.55 34.35
CA GLY A 235 20.45 8.02 35.54
C GLY A 235 18.98 8.46 35.40
N ARG A 236 18.38 8.52 34.20
CA ARG A 236 16.93 8.85 34.08
C ARG A 236 16.14 7.67 33.52
N ALA A 237 15.47 6.91 34.39
CA ALA A 237 14.49 5.93 33.94
C ALA A 237 13.38 6.68 33.17
N PRO A 238 13.07 6.31 31.92
CA PRO A 238 11.95 6.93 31.23
C PRO A 238 10.67 6.53 31.96
N GLU A 239 9.83 7.53 32.21
CA GLU A 239 8.51 7.35 32.81
C GLU A 239 7.77 6.26 32.02
N PRO A 240 7.31 5.18 32.67
CA PRO A 240 6.55 4.15 31.99
C PRO A 240 5.28 4.81 31.46
N LEU A 241 5.19 4.92 30.13
CA LEU A 241 3.96 5.31 29.48
C LEU A 241 2.90 4.30 29.90
N LYS A 242 2.01 4.74 30.81
CA LYS A 242 0.76 4.04 31.10
C LYS A 242 0.18 3.71 29.73
N ARG A 243 0.05 2.41 29.42
CA ARG A 243 -0.77 1.96 28.29
C ARG A 243 -2.14 2.58 28.52
N ARG A 244 -2.42 3.77 27.97
CA ARG A 244 -3.79 4.16 27.78
C ARG A 244 -4.31 3.10 26.83
N ALA A 245 -5.19 2.26 27.34
CA ALA A 245 -6.07 1.43 26.55
C ALA A 245 -6.96 2.35 25.72
N THR A 246 -6.37 3.08 24.77
CA THR A 246 -7.11 3.49 23.60
C THR A 246 -7.33 2.18 22.87
N GLY A 247 -8.48 1.55 23.15
CA GLY A 247 -8.99 0.51 22.28
C GLY A 247 -9.00 1.00 20.82
N PRO A 248 -9.15 0.08 19.85
CA PRO A 248 -9.33 0.47 18.46
C PRO A 248 -10.31 1.66 18.39
N PRO A 249 -9.99 2.75 17.66
CA PRO A 249 -10.97 3.80 17.43
C PRO A 249 -12.28 3.15 16.94
N ALA A 250 -13.44 3.67 17.32
CA ALA A 250 -14.76 3.00 17.20
C ALA A 250 -15.15 2.50 15.78
N TRP A 251 -14.35 2.78 14.75
CA TRP A 251 -14.46 2.22 13.41
C TRP A 251 -13.67 0.91 13.19
N ALA A 252 -12.61 0.63 13.97
CA ALA A 252 -11.76 -0.56 13.82
C ALA A 252 -12.32 -1.82 14.54
N ALA A 253 -13.31 -1.67 15.43
CA ALA A 253 -14.00 -2.79 16.06
C ALA A 253 -15.09 -3.43 15.16
N ARG A 254 -15.41 -2.82 14.01
CA ARG A 254 -16.53 -3.22 13.12
C ARG A 254 -16.11 -3.97 11.85
N GLY A 255 -14.88 -4.52 11.82
CA GLY A 255 -14.31 -5.16 10.63
C GLY A 255 -14.23 -6.69 10.66
N LYS A 256 -14.83 -7.35 11.66
CA LYS A 256 -14.89 -8.81 11.78
C LYS A 256 -16.32 -9.24 12.01
N ASP A 257 -17.16 -9.09 10.98
CA ASP A 257 -18.42 -9.81 10.75
C ASP A 257 -18.74 -9.72 9.26
#